data_AF-A0A3S1GJR0-F1
#
_entry.id   AF-A0A3S1GJR0-F1
#
_cell.length_a   1.000
_cell.length_b   1.000
_cell.length_c   1.000
_cell.angle_alpha   90.00
_cell.angle_beta   90.00
_cell.angle_gamma   90.00
#
_symmetry.space_group_name_H-M   'P 1'
#
loop_
_entity.id
_entity.type
_entity.pdbx_description
1 polymer ?
#
loop_
_entity_poly.entity_id
_entity_poly.type
_entity_poly.pdbx_seq_one_letter_code
_entity_poly.pdbx_strand_id
1 'polypeptide(L)'
;AGAPEGERVIKLAVLAVGGQGGGVLPDWITDVAERNGYVAQSTSVAGVAQRTGATIYYVEMCRDTGRLPVFALSPSQGDVDILIAAELMEAGRAIIRGFVTPERTTLIASSHRIAAVSEKIEPGDGRAPYSKVHATAETAAK
;
A
#
# COMPACT_ATOMS: atom_id res chain seq x y z
N ALA A 1 5.39 -23.66 -5.91
CA ALA A 1 4.45 -24.49 -5.13
C ALA A 1 3.82 -23.59 -4.08
N GLY A 2 2.49 -23.50 -4.03
CA GLY A 2 1.80 -22.67 -3.04
C GLY A 2 1.98 -23.25 -1.64
N ALA A 3 2.22 -22.40 -0.66
CA ALA A 3 2.23 -22.81 0.74
C ALA A 3 0.87 -23.43 1.10
N PRO A 4 0.81 -24.41 2.02
CA PRO A 4 -0.43 -24.92 2.59
C PRO A 4 -1.39 -23.79 2.98
N GLU A 5 -2.69 -24.01 2.94
CA GLU A 5 -3.72 -22.97 3.16
C GLU A 5 -3.58 -22.24 4.52
N GLY A 6 -2.96 -22.89 5.53
CA GLY A 6 -2.62 -22.29 6.82
C GLY A 6 -1.29 -21.51 6.88
N GLU A 7 -0.46 -21.58 5.83
CA GLU A 7 0.87 -20.94 5.76
C GLU A 7 0.91 -19.77 4.77
N ARG A 8 -0.18 -19.51 4.02
CA ARG A 8 -0.23 -18.38 3.10
C ARG A 8 -0.25 -17.05 3.88
N VAL A 9 0.86 -16.31 3.80
CA VAL A 9 0.95 -14.93 4.30
C VAL A 9 0.24 -13.99 3.32
N ILE A 10 -0.67 -13.17 3.85
CA ILE A 10 -1.27 -12.03 3.15
C ILE A 10 -0.38 -10.82 3.37
N LYS A 11 0.01 -10.15 2.29
CA LYS A 11 0.93 -9.01 2.30
C LYS A 11 0.21 -7.74 1.84
N LEU A 12 0.01 -6.80 2.75
CA LEU A 12 -0.78 -5.59 2.53
C LEU A 12 0.06 -4.33 2.75
N ALA A 13 -0.04 -3.35 1.86
CA ALA A 13 0.58 -2.04 2.01
C ALA A 13 -0.47 -0.92 1.96
N VAL A 14 -0.39 0.02 2.90
CA VAL A 14 -1.14 1.29 2.87
C VAL A 14 -0.16 2.43 2.63
N LEU A 15 -0.40 3.21 1.57
CA LEU A 15 0.40 4.38 1.23
C LEU A 15 -0.40 5.65 1.48
N ALA A 16 0.16 6.52 2.32
CA ALA A 16 -0.45 7.80 2.65
C ALA A 16 0.60 8.91 2.74
N VAL A 17 0.16 10.15 2.50
CA VAL A 17 0.97 11.34 2.78
C VAL A 17 1.13 11.49 4.30
N GLY A 18 2.34 11.83 4.75
CA GLY A 18 2.61 12.08 6.16
C GLY A 18 1.65 13.13 6.76
N GLY A 19 1.11 12.85 7.95
CA GLY A 19 0.17 13.72 8.65
C GLY A 19 -1.32 13.53 8.30
N GLN A 20 -1.67 12.57 7.43
CA GLN A 20 -3.07 12.26 7.09
C GLN A 20 -3.72 11.19 7.99
N GLY A 21 -3.04 10.76 9.06
CA GLY A 21 -3.53 9.67 9.91
C GLY A 21 -3.49 8.30 9.23
N GLY A 22 -2.62 8.09 8.23
CA GLY A 22 -2.56 6.84 7.45
C GLY A 22 -2.28 5.58 8.26
N GLY A 23 -1.80 5.69 9.51
CA GLY A 23 -1.56 4.55 10.40
C GLY A 23 -2.82 3.95 11.01
N VAL A 24 -3.93 4.71 11.05
CA VAL A 24 -5.17 4.26 11.69
C VAL A 24 -5.77 3.04 10.99
N LEU A 25 -5.76 3.02 9.64
CA LEU A 25 -6.30 1.91 8.87
C LEU A 25 -5.51 0.59 9.05
N PRO A 26 -4.16 0.57 8.93
CA PRO A 26 -3.33 -0.58 9.30
C PRO A 26 -3.63 -1.13 10.69
N ASP A 27 -3.78 -0.26 11.70
CA ASP A 27 -4.09 -0.69 13.07
C ASP A 27 -5.45 -1.41 13.14
N TRP A 28 -6.47 -0.88 12.45
CA TRP A 28 -7.77 -1.55 12.36
C TRP A 28 -7.71 -2.89 11.62
N ILE A 29 -6.92 -2.96 10.54
CA ILE A 29 -6.73 -4.21 9.79
C ILE A 29 -6.08 -5.26 10.69
N THR A 30 -5.05 -4.90 11.44
CA THR A 30 -4.38 -5.79 12.39
C THR A 30 -5.34 -6.26 13.49
N ASP A 31 -6.07 -5.35 14.15
CA ASP A 31 -7.04 -5.71 15.20
C ASP A 31 -8.15 -6.65 14.68
N VAL A 32 -8.67 -6.40 13.47
CA VAL A 32 -9.65 -7.29 12.84
C VAL A 32 -9.03 -8.65 12.52
N ALA A 33 -7.82 -8.71 11.99
CA ALA A 33 -7.15 -9.97 11.67
C ALA A 33 -6.96 -10.83 12.93
N GLU A 34 -6.42 -10.24 13.99
CA GLU A 34 -6.15 -10.93 15.27
C GLU A 34 -7.44 -11.47 15.91
N ARG A 35 -8.53 -10.69 15.89
CA ARG A 35 -9.85 -11.13 16.37
C ARG A 35 -10.47 -12.27 15.57
N ASN A 36 -9.96 -12.53 14.37
CA ASN A 36 -10.46 -13.56 13.46
C ASN A 36 -9.46 -14.73 13.28
N GLY A 37 -8.56 -14.93 14.24
CA GLY A 37 -7.68 -16.11 14.27
C GLY A 37 -6.47 -16.01 13.33
N TYR A 38 -6.00 -14.80 13.06
CA TYR A 38 -4.75 -14.55 12.35
C TYR A 38 -3.68 -14.03 13.32
N VAL A 39 -2.42 -14.34 13.03
CA VAL A 39 -1.28 -13.59 13.57
C VAL A 39 -0.94 -12.50 12.56
N ALA A 40 -0.79 -11.26 13.02
CA ALA A 40 -0.52 -10.12 12.17
C ALA A 40 0.63 -9.27 12.73
N GLN A 41 1.41 -8.66 11.84
CA GLN A 41 2.45 -7.72 12.21
C GLN A 41 2.38 -6.49 11.31
N SER A 42 2.27 -5.33 11.94
CA SER A 42 2.27 -4.03 11.29
C SER A 42 3.60 -3.32 11.50
N THR A 43 4.13 -2.72 10.44
CA THR A 43 5.34 -1.90 10.45
C THR A 43 5.11 -0.63 9.64
N SER A 44 5.95 0.38 9.82
CA SER A 44 5.89 1.57 8.99
C SER A 44 7.27 2.11 8.64
N VAL A 45 7.37 2.61 7.41
CA VAL A 45 8.53 3.38 6.94
C VAL A 45 8.03 4.78 6.67
N ALA A 46 8.44 5.70 7.56
CA ALA A 46 8.09 7.11 7.42
C ALA A 46 8.63 7.67 6.09
N GLY A 47 7.71 8.19 5.28
CA GLY A 47 8.08 9.08 4.18
C GLY A 47 8.46 10.42 4.79
N VAL A 48 9.73 10.59 5.18
CA VAL A 48 10.20 11.76 5.96
C VAL A 48 10.13 13.10 5.21
N ALA A 49 9.66 13.10 3.97
CA ALA A 49 9.51 14.32 3.18
C ALA A 49 8.18 14.33 2.44
N GLN A 50 7.37 15.37 2.69
CA GLN A 50 6.17 15.71 1.91
C GLN A 50 6.46 15.87 0.40
N ARG A 51 7.73 16.04 0.02
CA ARG A 51 8.19 16.16 -1.38
C ARG A 51 8.60 14.83 -2.03
N THR A 52 8.94 13.80 -1.25
CA THR A 52 9.76 12.68 -1.75
C THR A 52 9.17 11.28 -1.53
N GLY A 53 8.04 11.15 -0.83
CA GLY A 53 7.28 9.90 -0.87
C GLY A 53 6.20 9.72 0.18
N ALA A 54 5.32 8.75 -0.05
CA ALA A 54 4.38 8.24 0.93
C ALA A 54 5.10 7.68 2.16
N THR A 55 4.44 7.84 3.31
CA THR A 55 4.60 6.88 4.40
C THR A 55 3.97 5.56 3.99
N ILE A 56 4.75 4.48 4.13
CA ILE A 56 4.29 3.13 3.85
C ILE A 56 3.99 2.48 5.20
N TYR A 57 2.78 2.00 5.36
CA TYR A 57 2.40 1.09 6.43
C TYR A 57 2.27 -0.30 5.82
N TYR A 58 2.95 -1.29 6.39
CA TYR A 58 3.04 -2.63 5.84
C TYR A 58 2.56 -3.64 6.87
N VAL A 59 1.63 -4.49 6.46
CA VAL A 59 1.02 -5.54 7.27
C VAL A 59 1.27 -6.88 6.60
N GLU A 60 1.83 -7.81 7.35
CA GLU A 60 1.78 -9.24 7.01
C GLU A 60 0.90 -9.97 8.02
N MET A 61 0.11 -10.91 7.53
CA MET A 61 -0.74 -11.74 8.38
C MET A 61 -0.96 -13.13 7.80
N CYS A 62 -1.05 -14.14 8.66
CA CYS A 62 -1.42 -15.51 8.27
C CYS A 62 -2.31 -16.13 9.34
N ARG A 63 -2.97 -17.24 9.03
CA ARG A 63 -3.77 -17.96 10.03
C ARG A 63 -2.89 -18.40 11.20
N ASP A 64 -3.44 -18.30 12.40
CA ASP A 64 -2.79 -18.84 13.59
C ASP A 64 -2.88 -20.38 13.54
N THR A 65 -1.71 -21.00 13.46
CA THR A 65 -1.54 -22.47 13.48
C THR A 65 -0.89 -22.95 14.78
N GLY A 66 -0.78 -22.08 15.79
CA GLY A 66 -0.02 -22.32 17.02
C GLY A 66 1.50 -22.13 16.86
N ARG A 67 1.96 -21.71 15.68
CA ARG A 67 3.36 -21.36 15.39
C ARG A 67 3.46 -19.89 15.08
N LEU A 68 4.42 -19.19 15.70
CA LEU A 68 4.67 -17.78 15.42
C LEU A 68 5.54 -17.64 14.15
N PRO A 69 5.01 -17.04 13.07
CA PRO A 69 5.77 -16.79 11.85
C PRO A 69 6.76 -15.64 12.04
N VAL A 70 7.76 -15.56 11.15
CA VAL A 70 8.64 -14.38 11.03
C VAL A 70 8.18 -13.59 9.80
N PHE A 71 7.63 -12.41 10.02
CA PHE A 71 7.16 -11.53 8.95
C PHE A 71 8.23 -10.57 8.45
N ALA A 72 8.11 -10.17 7.19
CA ALA A 72 8.93 -9.10 6.64
C ALA A 72 8.54 -7.73 7.24
N LEU A 73 9.52 -6.83 7.34
CA LEU A 73 9.34 -5.49 7.93
C LEU A 73 9.07 -4.40 6.89
N SER A 74 9.02 -4.76 5.61
CA SER A 74 8.79 -3.84 4.49
C SER A 74 8.31 -4.59 3.25
N PRO A 75 7.58 -3.92 2.35
CA PRO A 75 7.15 -4.52 1.09
C PRO A 75 8.33 -4.71 0.13
N SER A 76 8.29 -5.81 -0.61
CA SER A 76 9.20 -6.10 -1.72
C SER A 76 8.50 -5.95 -3.07
N GLN A 77 9.28 -5.69 -4.13
CA GLN A 77 8.74 -5.59 -5.49
C GLN A 77 8.10 -6.92 -5.91
N GLY A 78 6.92 -6.86 -6.54
CA GLY A 78 6.17 -8.04 -7.00
C GLY A 78 5.61 -8.92 -5.89
N ASP A 79 5.69 -8.49 -4.62
CA ASP A 79 5.35 -9.32 -3.47
C ASP A 79 4.22 -8.76 -2.60
N VAL A 80 3.51 -7.74 -3.07
CA VAL A 80 2.36 -7.15 -2.36
C VAL A 80 1.07 -7.72 -2.95
N ASP A 81 0.24 -8.32 -2.09
CA ASP A 81 -1.07 -8.87 -2.48
C ASP A 81 -2.14 -7.77 -2.58
N ILE A 82 -2.12 -6.81 -1.64
CA ILE A 82 -3.11 -5.74 -1.54
C ILE A 82 -2.39 -4.42 -1.33
N LEU A 83 -2.68 -3.43 -2.17
CA LEU A 83 -2.17 -2.08 -2.00
C LEU A 83 -3.31 -1.09 -1.89
N ILE A 84 -3.32 -0.31 -0.80
CA ILE A 84 -4.29 0.74 -0.55
C ILE A 84 -3.57 2.09 -0.63
N ALA A 85 -3.99 2.97 -1.53
CA ALA A 85 -3.41 4.29 -1.71
C ALA A 85 -4.42 5.39 -1.36
N ALA A 86 -4.07 6.24 -0.40
CA ALA A 86 -4.92 7.36 0.02
C ALA A 86 -5.11 8.43 -1.08
N GLU A 87 -4.20 8.46 -2.07
CA GLU A 87 -4.20 9.39 -3.19
C GLU A 87 -3.75 8.69 -4.48
N LEU A 88 -4.28 9.10 -5.63
CA LEU A 88 -3.91 8.48 -6.91
C LEU A 88 -2.42 8.62 -7.22
N MET A 89 -1.79 9.73 -6.82
CA MET A 89 -0.35 9.90 -7.01
C MET A 89 0.49 8.92 -6.18
N GLU A 90 -0.02 8.45 -5.03
CA GLU A 90 0.64 7.38 -4.28
C GLU A 90 0.49 6.03 -4.98
N ALA A 91 -0.66 5.78 -5.60
CA ALA A 91 -0.84 4.60 -6.45
C ALA A 91 0.15 4.61 -7.63
N GLY A 92 0.29 5.75 -8.31
CA GLY A 92 1.28 5.91 -9.39
C GLY A 92 2.71 5.63 -8.93
N ARG A 93 3.11 6.12 -7.75
CA ARG A 93 4.42 5.81 -7.15
C ARG A 93 4.58 4.35 -6.79
N ALA A 94 3.52 3.70 -6.27
CA ALA A 94 3.55 2.29 -5.94
C ALA A 94 3.78 1.41 -7.19
N ILE A 95 3.14 1.77 -8.31
CA ILE A 95 3.33 1.12 -9.60
C ILE A 95 4.78 1.28 -10.06
N ILE A 96 5.33 2.51 -10.03
CA ILE A 96 6.73 2.77 -10.41
C ILE A 96 7.72 2.00 -9.52
N ARG A 97 7.42 1.87 -8.23
CA ARG A 97 8.24 1.10 -7.28
C ARG A 97 8.12 -0.42 -7.47
N GLY A 98 7.24 -0.90 -8.35
CA GLY A 98 7.03 -2.32 -8.59
C GLY A 98 6.26 -3.04 -7.47
N PHE A 99 5.56 -2.29 -6.59
CA PHE A 99 4.71 -2.91 -5.57
C PHE A 99 3.39 -3.40 -6.15
N VAL A 100 2.93 -2.82 -7.24
CA VAL A 100 1.70 -3.23 -7.93
C VAL A 100 2.08 -4.02 -9.17
N THR A 101 1.63 -5.27 -9.25
CA THR A 101 1.79 -6.12 -10.44
C THR A 101 0.47 -6.76 -10.85
N PRO A 102 0.23 -6.95 -12.16
CA PRO A 102 -1.06 -7.44 -12.66
C PRO A 102 -1.34 -8.90 -12.28
N GLU A 103 -0.30 -9.69 -11.99
CA GLU A 103 -0.46 -11.10 -11.61
C GLU A 103 -0.91 -11.28 -10.15
N ARG A 104 -0.73 -10.25 -9.30
CA ARG A 104 -0.81 -10.44 -7.84
C ARG A 104 -1.58 -9.36 -7.11
N THR A 105 -1.36 -8.10 -7.44
CA THR A 105 -1.77 -7.00 -6.56
C THR A 105 -3.19 -6.56 -6.84
N THR A 106 -4.03 -6.60 -5.81
CA THR A 106 -5.30 -5.86 -5.78
C THR A 106 -5.01 -4.41 -5.38
N LEU A 107 -5.24 -3.47 -6.28
CA LEU A 107 -5.01 -2.05 -6.04
C LEU A 107 -6.34 -1.35 -5.67
N ILE A 108 -6.36 -0.71 -4.50
CA ILE A 108 -7.45 0.13 -4.03
C ILE A 108 -6.90 1.56 -3.89
N ALA A 109 -7.29 2.47 -4.78
CA ALA A 109 -6.79 3.84 -4.76
C ALA A 109 -7.95 4.83 -4.68
N SER A 110 -7.78 5.88 -3.87
CA SER A 110 -8.69 7.02 -3.90
C SER A 110 -8.66 7.67 -5.29
N SER A 111 -9.84 7.89 -5.87
CA SER A 111 -10.02 8.69 -7.07
C SER A 111 -10.18 10.18 -6.77
N HIS A 112 -10.16 10.57 -5.49
CA HIS A 112 -10.22 11.96 -5.07
C HIS A 112 -8.96 12.72 -5.48
N ARG A 113 -9.12 14.00 -5.81
CA ARG A 113 -8.06 14.80 -6.39
C ARG A 113 -7.58 15.87 -5.42
N ILE A 114 -6.44 15.62 -4.79
CA ILE A 114 -5.67 16.64 -4.07
C ILE A 114 -4.44 17.01 -4.92
N ALA A 115 -4.20 18.30 -5.09
CA ALA A 115 -3.00 18.75 -5.79
C ALA A 115 -1.76 18.26 -5.05
N ALA A 116 -0.96 17.44 -5.71
CA ALA A 116 0.31 16.95 -5.21
C ALA A 116 1.28 18.13 -5.02
N VAL A 117 2.28 17.95 -4.17
CA VAL A 117 3.29 18.99 -3.94
C VAL A 117 3.98 19.38 -5.25
N SER A 118 4.26 18.41 -6.14
CA SER A 118 4.81 18.66 -7.47
C SER A 118 3.90 19.49 -8.38
N GLU A 119 2.58 19.44 -8.18
CA GLU A 119 1.64 20.27 -8.96
C GLU A 119 1.54 21.68 -8.38
N LYS A 120 1.87 21.88 -7.10
CA LYS A 120 1.81 23.16 -6.40
C LYS A 120 3.05 24.03 -6.57
N ILE A 121 4.17 23.44 -6.99
CA ILE A 121 5.43 24.18 -7.20
C ILE A 121 5.46 24.94 -8.52
N GLU A 122 4.68 24.49 -9.51
CA GLU A 122 4.57 25.18 -10.80
C GLU A 122 3.58 26.35 -10.68
N PRO A 123 4.00 27.59 -10.96
CA PRO A 123 3.08 28.73 -10.97
C PRO A 123 1.99 28.55 -12.05
N GLY A 124 0.73 28.68 -11.65
CA GLY A 124 -0.41 28.50 -12.56
C GLY A 124 -0.93 27.07 -12.56
N ASP A 125 -1.05 26.45 -13.74
CA ASP A 125 -1.58 25.10 -13.88
C ASP A 125 -0.47 24.04 -13.92
N GLY A 126 0.00 23.62 -12.74
CA GLY A 126 0.98 22.54 -12.57
C GLY A 126 0.41 21.13 -12.62
N ARG A 127 -0.86 20.97 -13.00
CA ARG A 127 -1.57 19.70 -12.81
C ARG A 127 -0.99 18.59 -13.69
N ALA A 128 -0.64 17.48 -13.07
CA ALA A 128 -0.21 16.28 -13.79
C ALA A 128 -1.44 15.62 -14.46
N PRO A 129 -1.27 14.95 -15.60
CA PRO A 129 -2.37 14.28 -16.29
C PRO A 129 -2.89 13.09 -15.47
N TYR A 130 -3.89 13.35 -14.65
CA TYR A 130 -4.53 12.40 -13.75
C TYR A 130 -5.10 11.17 -14.48
N SER A 131 -5.64 11.39 -15.69
CA SER A 131 -6.15 10.34 -16.57
C SER A 131 -5.08 9.31 -16.94
N LYS A 132 -3.81 9.72 -17.07
CA LYS A 132 -2.72 8.78 -17.35
C LYS A 132 -2.46 7.87 -16.16
N VAL A 133 -2.42 8.41 -14.95
CA VAL A 133 -2.19 7.59 -13.75
C VAL A 133 -3.35 6.63 -13.51
N HIS A 134 -4.59 7.08 -13.74
CA HIS A 134 -5.78 6.22 -13.66
C HIS A 134 -5.72 5.08 -14.67
N ALA A 135 -5.45 5.38 -15.94
CA ALA A 135 -5.32 4.36 -16.99
C ALA A 135 -4.17 3.38 -16.69
N THR A 136 -3.02 3.87 -16.20
CA THR A 136 -1.93 2.99 -15.77
C THR A 136 -2.35 2.09 -14.62
N ALA A 137 -3.05 2.61 -13.61
CA ALA A 137 -3.55 1.84 -12.48
C ALA A 137 -4.50 0.72 -12.91
N GLU A 138 -5.40 0.97 -13.87
CA GLU A 138 -6.30 -0.05 -14.44
C GLU A 138 -5.54 -1.19 -15.13
N THR A 139 -4.40 -0.89 -15.77
CA THR A 139 -3.60 -1.90 -16.48
C THR A 139 -2.55 -2.60 -15.62
N ALA A 140 -2.15 -2.00 -14.49
CA ALA A 140 -1.03 -2.45 -13.68
C ALA A 140 -1.44 -3.41 -12.55
N ALA A 141 -2.73 -3.46 -12.21
CA ALA A 141 -3.27 -4.27 -11.12
C ALA A 141 -4.08 -5.46 -11.65
N LYS A 142 -4.33 -6.42 -10.76
CA LYS A 142 -5.16 -7.61 -11.01
C LYS A 142 -6.65 -7.26 -11.09
#